data_AF-A0A8X6P9Q8-F1
#
_entry.id   AF-A0A8X6P9Q8-F1
#
_cell.length_a   1.000
_cell.length_b   1.000
_cell.length_c   1.000
_cell.angle_alpha   90.00
_cell.angle_beta   90.00
_cell.angle_gamma   90.00
#
_symmetry.space_group_name_H-M   'P 1'
#
loop_
_entity.id
_entity.type
_entity.pdbx_description
1 polymer ?
#
loop_
_entity_poly.entity_id
_entity_poly.type
_entity_poly.pdbx_seq_one_letter_code
_entity_poly.pdbx_strand_id
1 'polypeptide(L)'
;MLIILQLLWLFSRRVIPESPRWLLIRGEKEVFRRVVQKASKKNGVPRDYVDVEMEKLIMKSEDMRITSSESTATVFDLFKTPNLRKNTLILFYNWLVNSFIYFGLSYNTGELHMNPYLSFFLSGAVEFPAYLITIKVIGSIGRRRPLAIAMILAGLACSLTIPVPSDNPILKSFFPLVGKFCITATFATLYVYSAEIFPTVVRNVGLGTGSTVARVGSIVAPFVREL
;
A
#
# COMPACT_ATOMS: atom_id res chain seq x y z
N MET A 1 4.63 -24.98 0.91
CA MET A 1 3.68 -23.87 0.72
C MET A 1 4.18 -22.82 -0.28
N LEU A 2 5.40 -22.27 -0.13
CA LEU A 2 5.94 -21.21 -1.01
C LEU A 2 6.06 -21.61 -2.50
N ILE A 3 6.48 -22.84 -2.81
CA ILE A 3 6.59 -23.33 -4.19
C ILE A 3 5.22 -23.39 -4.88
N ILE A 4 4.18 -23.81 -4.16
CA ILE A 4 2.81 -23.89 -4.69
C ILE A 4 2.32 -22.48 -5.05
N LEU A 5 2.56 -21.49 -4.19
CA LEU A 5 2.22 -20.09 -4.48
C LEU A 5 2.98 -19.53 -5.69
N GLN A 6 4.26 -19.89 -5.85
CA GLN A 6 5.05 -19.50 -7.01
C GLN A 6 4.56 -20.16 -8.30
N LEU A 7 4.20 -21.45 -8.26
CA LEU A 7 3.62 -22.17 -9.40
C LEU A 7 2.26 -21.59 -9.79
N LEU A 8 1.42 -21.23 -8.82
CA LEU A 8 0.16 -20.51 -9.06
C LEU A 8 0.39 -19.15 -9.72
N TRP A 9 1.41 -18.40 -9.28
CA TRP A 9 1.78 -17.13 -9.90
C TRP A 9 2.24 -17.30 -11.35
N LEU A 10 3.10 -18.29 -11.64
CA LEU A 10 3.54 -18.61 -13.00
C LEU A 10 2.37 -19.05 -13.89
N PHE A 11 1.42 -19.79 -13.34
CA PHE A 11 0.20 -20.16 -14.05
C PHE A 11 -0.69 -18.94 -14.33
N SER A 12 -0.83 -18.02 -13.36
CA SER A 12 -1.64 -16.82 -13.50
C SER A 12 -1.18 -15.93 -14.66
N ARG A 13 0.13 -15.92 -14.97
CA ARG A 13 0.70 -15.20 -16.13
C ARG A 13 0.13 -15.70 -17.47
N ARG A 14 -0.28 -16.97 -17.57
CA ARG A 14 -0.91 -17.50 -18.80
C ARG A 14 -2.39 -17.11 -18.93
N VAL A 15 -3.04 -16.80 -17.81
CA VAL A 15 -4.47 -16.49 -17.76
C VAL A 15 -4.73 -14.99 -17.84
N ILE A 16 -3.86 -14.19 -17.22
CA ILE A 16 -4.02 -12.73 -17.09
C ILE A 16 -3.31 -12.06 -18.28
N PRO A 17 -4.05 -11.33 -19.14
CA PRO A 17 -3.42 -10.56 -20.20
C PRO A 17 -2.58 -9.41 -19.63
N GLU A 18 -1.52 -9.04 -20.36
CA GLU A 18 -0.69 -7.89 -20.00
C GLU A 18 -1.49 -6.58 -19.96
N SER A 19 -1.05 -5.63 -19.14
CA SER A 19 -1.73 -4.34 -18.95
C SER A 19 -1.79 -3.55 -20.28
N PRO A 20 -2.99 -3.15 -20.76
CA PRO A 20 -3.14 -2.40 -22.00
C PRO A 20 -2.33 -1.09 -22.03
N ARG A 21 -2.22 -0.42 -20.88
CA ARG A 21 -1.41 0.81 -20.74
C ARG A 21 0.08 0.54 -20.95
N TRP A 22 0.59 -0.58 -20.44
CA TRP A 22 2.00 -0.95 -20.63
C TRP A 22 2.28 -1.30 -22.09
N LEU A 23 1.38 -2.02 -22.76
CA LEU A 23 1.49 -2.32 -24.19
C LEU A 23 1.52 -1.04 -25.05
N LEU A 24 0.70 -0.04 -24.71
CA LEU A 24 0.72 1.30 -25.34
C LEU A 24 2.00 2.08 -25.07
N ILE A 25 2.68 1.89 -23.93
CA ILE A 25 3.97 2.54 -23.63
C ILE A 25 5.16 1.78 -24.23
N ARG A 26 5.02 0.48 -24.49
CA ARG A 26 6.05 -0.34 -25.15
C ARG A 26 6.00 -0.26 -26.68
N GLY A 27 4.80 -0.17 -27.25
CA GLY A 27 4.60 0.10 -28.69
C GLY A 27 4.11 -1.11 -29.43
N GLU A 28 3.69 -2.12 -28.68
CA GLU A 28 3.17 -3.37 -29.22
C GLU A 28 1.70 -3.20 -29.59
N LYS A 29 1.45 -2.40 -30.65
CA LYS A 29 0.11 -2.05 -31.13
C LYS A 29 -0.74 -3.30 -31.40
N GLU A 30 -0.16 -4.34 -32.00
CA GLU A 30 -0.87 -5.59 -32.30
C GLU A 30 -1.28 -6.39 -31.07
N VAL A 31 -0.44 -6.42 -30.03
CA VAL A 31 -0.77 -7.10 -28.76
C VAL A 31 -1.84 -6.30 -28.03
N PHE A 32 -1.72 -4.97 -28.01
CA PHE A 32 -2.71 -4.07 -27.44
C PHE A 32 -4.10 -4.26 -28.07
N ARG A 33 -4.20 -4.23 -29.41
CA ARG A 33 -5.47 -4.45 -30.12
C ARG A 33 -6.12 -5.78 -29.75
N ARG A 34 -5.34 -6.88 -29.73
CA ARG A 34 -5.84 -8.21 -29.34
C ARG A 34 -6.39 -8.26 -27.92
N VAL A 35 -5.69 -7.64 -26.96
CA VAL A 35 -6.10 -7.62 -25.54
C VAL A 35 -7.38 -6.81 -25.36
N VAL A 36 -7.45 -5.61 -25.94
CA VAL A 36 -8.62 -4.72 -25.82
C VAL A 36 -9.84 -5.30 -26.54
N GLN A 37 -9.67 -5.90 -27.72
CA GLN A 37 -10.78 -6.56 -28.44
C GLN A 37 -11.32 -7.77 -27.67
N LYS A 38 -10.46 -8.58 -27.04
CA LYS A 38 -10.90 -9.69 -26.17
C LYS A 38 -11.70 -9.17 -24.97
N ALA A 39 -11.24 -8.10 -24.32
CA ALA A 39 -11.94 -7.50 -23.19
C ALA A 39 -13.28 -6.88 -23.61
N SER A 40 -13.31 -6.18 -24.75
CA SER A 40 -14.51 -5.60 -25.34
C SER A 40 -15.57 -6.66 -25.67
N LYS A 41 -15.17 -7.76 -26.33
CA LYS A 41 -16.07 -8.88 -26.65
C LYS A 41 -16.73 -9.47 -25.40
N LYS A 42 -16.00 -9.55 -24.29
CA LYS A 42 -16.52 -10.05 -23.02
C LYS A 42 -17.46 -9.04 -22.32
N ASN A 43 -17.23 -7.75 -22.53
CA ASN A 43 -18.03 -6.66 -21.97
C ASN A 43 -19.22 -6.24 -22.86
N GLY A 44 -19.40 -6.87 -24.03
CA GLY A 44 -20.51 -6.57 -24.95
C GLY A 44 -20.41 -5.20 -25.62
N VAL A 45 -19.22 -4.60 -25.71
CA VAL A 45 -19.05 -3.27 -26.32
C VAL A 45 -18.97 -3.40 -27.85
N PRO A 46 -19.65 -2.54 -28.63
CA PRO A 46 -19.59 -2.57 -30.09
C PRO A 46 -18.16 -2.47 -30.65
N ARG A 47 -17.85 -3.30 -31.64
CA ARG A 47 -16.50 -3.41 -32.20
C ARG A 47 -16.03 -2.11 -32.85
N ASP A 48 -16.90 -1.47 -33.62
CA ASP A 48 -16.57 -0.25 -34.36
C ASP A 48 -16.20 0.92 -33.43
N TYR A 49 -16.90 1.04 -32.30
CA TYR A 49 -16.59 2.04 -31.28
C TYR A 49 -15.20 1.81 -30.65
N VAL A 50 -14.88 0.55 -30.36
CA VAL A 50 -13.61 0.20 -29.71
C VAL A 50 -12.44 0.34 -30.68
N ASP A 51 -12.61 -0.01 -31.96
CA ASP A 51 -11.55 0.15 -32.96
C ASP A 51 -11.18 1.62 -33.17
N VAL A 52 -12.18 2.53 -33.21
CA VAL A 52 -11.94 3.99 -33.29
C VAL A 52 -11.22 4.52 -32.04
N GLU A 53 -11.65 4.11 -30.84
CA GLU A 53 -11.04 4.59 -29.60
C GLU A 53 -9.63 4.03 -29.38
N MET A 54 -9.38 2.79 -29.81
CA MET A 54 -8.05 2.18 -29.79
C MET A 54 -7.05 2.96 -30.65
N GLU A 55 -7.42 3.33 -31.88
CA GLU A 55 -6.53 4.09 -32.76
C GLU A 55 -6.22 5.49 -32.21
N LYS A 56 -7.21 6.17 -31.61
CA LYS A 56 -6.97 7.45 -30.91
C LYS A 56 -5.96 7.30 -29.77
N LEU A 57 -6.07 6.25 -28.96
CA LEU A 57 -5.16 5.98 -27.86
C LEU A 57 -3.75 5.65 -28.35
N ILE A 58 -3.63 4.93 -29.46
CA ILE A 58 -2.35 4.62 -30.11
C ILE A 58 -1.70 5.92 -30.59
N MET A 59 -2.39 6.75 -31.37
CA MET A 59 -1.89 8.06 -31.84
C MET A 59 -1.43 8.94 -30.67
N LYS A 60 -2.27 9.11 -29.65
CA LYS A 60 -1.93 9.92 -28.47
C LYS A 60 -0.70 9.38 -27.73
N SER A 61 -0.53 8.06 -27.67
CA SER A 61 0.64 7.45 -27.05
C SER A 61 1.92 7.65 -27.87
N GLU A 62 1.79 7.70 -29.19
CA GLU A 62 2.87 7.91 -30.13
C GLU A 62 3.33 9.37 -30.11
N ASP A 63 2.40 10.32 -30.10
CA ASP A 63 2.67 11.74 -29.88
C ASP A 63 3.38 11.97 -28.54
N MET A 64 2.87 11.38 -27.45
CA MET A 64 3.53 11.49 -26.15
C MET A 64 4.96 10.95 -26.19
N ARG A 65 5.21 9.81 -26.84
CA ARG A 65 6.58 9.25 -26.95
C ARG A 65 7.53 10.13 -27.72
N ILE A 66 7.06 10.71 -28.83
CA ILE A 66 7.86 11.62 -29.66
C ILE A 66 8.21 12.87 -28.83
N THR A 67 7.32 13.30 -27.94
CA THR A 67 7.53 14.46 -27.07
C THR A 67 8.30 14.14 -25.77
N SER A 68 8.30 12.88 -25.31
CA SER A 68 8.73 12.48 -23.96
C SER A 68 10.01 11.62 -23.94
N SER A 69 10.94 11.82 -24.87
CA SER A 69 12.13 10.97 -25.00
C SER A 69 13.13 11.02 -23.83
N GLU A 70 12.95 11.86 -22.79
CA GLU A 70 14.08 12.13 -21.85
C GLU A 70 13.81 12.24 -20.33
N SER A 71 12.65 11.91 -19.76
CA SER A 71 12.56 11.95 -18.28
C SER A 71 11.96 10.70 -17.65
N THR A 72 12.84 9.72 -17.42
CA THR A 72 12.60 8.74 -16.36
C THR A 72 12.58 9.48 -15.03
N ALA A 73 11.42 9.49 -14.37
CA ALA A 73 11.28 10.05 -13.03
C ALA A 73 12.32 9.45 -12.09
N THR A 74 13.11 10.31 -11.45
CA THR A 74 14.16 9.92 -10.52
C THR A 74 13.76 10.28 -9.09
N VAL A 75 14.36 9.63 -8.09
CA VAL A 75 14.11 9.95 -6.67
C VAL A 75 14.34 11.42 -6.36
N PHE A 76 15.33 12.05 -6.99
CA PHE A 76 15.62 13.47 -6.83
C PHE A 76 14.46 14.38 -7.29
N ASP A 77 13.61 13.93 -8.21
CA ASP A 77 12.45 14.71 -8.68
C ASP A 77 11.41 14.91 -7.57
N LEU A 78 11.38 14.03 -6.56
CA LEU A 78 10.52 14.16 -5.38
C LEU A 78 10.89 15.37 -4.50
N PHE A 79 12.10 15.90 -4.65
CA PHE A 79 12.64 16.98 -3.84
C PHE A 79 12.79 18.30 -4.61
N LYS A 80 12.47 18.32 -5.92
CA LYS A 80 12.65 19.49 -6.80
C LYS A 80 11.76 20.68 -6.41
N THR A 81 10.49 20.45 -6.12
CA THR A 81 9.55 21.54 -5.77
C THR A 81 9.27 21.57 -4.26
N PRO A 82 9.12 22.75 -3.64
CA PRO A 82 8.97 22.87 -2.19
C PRO A 82 7.70 22.17 -1.67
N ASN A 83 6.61 22.23 -2.43
CA ASN A 83 5.35 21.56 -2.07
C ASN A 83 5.48 20.04 -2.14
N LEU A 84 6.10 19.50 -3.20
CA LEU A 84 6.32 18.07 -3.34
C LEU A 84 7.28 17.57 -2.27
N ARG A 85 8.39 18.29 -2.01
CA ARG A 85 9.34 17.97 -0.96
C ARG A 85 8.69 17.87 0.41
N LYS A 86 7.84 18.85 0.77
CA LYS A 86 7.11 18.83 2.05
C LYS A 86 6.21 17.58 2.14
N ASN A 87 5.47 17.28 1.09
CA ASN A 87 4.60 16.10 1.06
C ASN A 87 5.40 14.79 1.12
N THR A 88 6.51 14.69 0.38
CA THR A 88 7.42 13.54 0.38
C THR A 88 7.98 13.29 1.78
N LEU A 89 8.51 14.31 2.45
CA LEU A 89 9.08 14.18 3.79
C LEU A 89 8.03 13.75 4.83
N ILE A 90 6.83 14.33 4.77
CA ILE A 90 5.71 13.93 5.64
C ILE A 90 5.35 12.47 5.39
N LEU A 91 5.21 12.06 4.13
CA LEU A 91 4.88 10.67 3.79
C LEU A 91 5.98 9.71 4.22
N PHE A 92 7.26 10.03 4.00
CA PHE A 92 8.39 9.19 4.41
C PHE A 92 8.43 8.98 5.92
N TYR A 93 8.21 10.04 6.69
CA TYR A 93 8.07 9.94 8.14
C TYR A 93 6.91 9.02 8.54
N ASN A 94 5.74 9.18 7.91
CA ASN A 94 4.59 8.32 8.16
C ASN A 94 4.88 6.86 7.81
N TRP A 95 5.53 6.59 6.68
CA TRP A 95 5.95 5.26 6.26
C TRP A 95 6.90 4.60 7.26
N LEU A 96 7.89 5.35 7.74
CA LEU A 96 8.86 4.90 8.73
C LEU A 96 8.17 4.54 10.05
N VAL A 97 7.40 5.48 10.61
CA VAL A 97 6.71 5.29 11.91
C VAL A 97 5.69 4.17 11.82
N ASN A 98 4.92 4.10 10.73
CA ASN A 98 3.88 3.10 10.60
C ASN A 98 4.47 1.69 10.53
N SER A 99 5.53 1.52 9.73
CA SER A 99 6.25 0.26 9.64
C SER A 99 6.91 -0.12 10.97
N PHE A 100 7.57 0.83 11.62
CA PHE A 100 8.20 0.60 12.92
C PHE A 100 7.19 0.07 13.96
N ILE A 101 6.04 0.73 14.12
CA ILE A 101 5.00 0.30 15.07
C ILE A 101 4.36 -1.02 14.63
N TYR A 102 4.05 -1.18 13.34
CA TYR A 102 3.43 -2.40 12.82
C TYR A 102 4.29 -3.62 13.10
N PHE A 103 5.58 -3.55 12.78
CA PHE A 103 6.51 -4.65 13.01
C PHE A 103 6.87 -4.80 14.49
N GLY A 104 6.98 -3.70 15.25
CA GLY A 104 7.20 -3.76 16.70
C GLY A 104 6.08 -4.53 17.43
N LEU A 105 4.82 -4.24 17.11
CA LEU A 105 3.68 -4.98 17.67
C LEU A 105 3.61 -6.42 17.14
N SER A 106 3.93 -6.64 15.86
CA SER A 106 3.93 -7.98 15.25
C SER A 106 5.04 -8.90 15.79
N TYR A 107 6.18 -8.36 16.21
CA TYR A 107 7.26 -9.16 16.77
C TYR A 107 7.09 -9.38 18.29
N ASN A 108 6.42 -8.47 19.00
CA ASN A 108 6.19 -8.58 20.44
C ASN A 108 4.83 -9.20 20.82
N THR A 109 4.05 -9.65 19.84
CA THR A 109 2.75 -10.30 20.08
C THR A 109 2.87 -11.64 20.81
N GLY A 110 4.04 -12.27 20.82
CA GLY A 110 4.31 -13.47 21.63
C GLY A 110 4.41 -13.20 23.14
N GLU A 111 4.62 -11.95 23.57
CA GLU A 111 4.72 -11.56 25.00
C GLU A 111 3.40 -11.02 25.58
N LEU A 112 2.34 -10.99 24.77
CA LEU A 112 0.99 -10.81 25.28
C LEU A 112 0.77 -11.93 26.30
N HIS A 113 0.41 -11.60 27.54
CA HIS A 113 0.41 -12.48 28.72
C HIS A 113 -0.70 -13.56 28.69
N MET A 114 -1.07 -13.99 27.48
CA MET A 114 -1.95 -15.10 27.15
C MET A 114 -1.13 -16.21 26.49
N ASN A 115 -1.79 -17.28 26.05
CA ASN A 115 -1.16 -18.29 25.21
C ASN A 115 -0.60 -17.64 23.93
N PRO A 116 0.71 -17.81 23.61
CA PRO A 116 1.34 -17.19 22.44
C PRO A 116 0.64 -17.49 21.11
N TYR A 117 0.07 -18.69 20.95
CA TYR A 117 -0.69 -19.07 19.75
C TYR A 117 -1.99 -18.27 19.63
N LEU A 118 -2.68 -18.03 20.75
CA LEU A 118 -3.92 -17.24 20.78
C LEU A 118 -3.63 -15.76 20.52
N SER A 119 -2.56 -15.23 21.11
CA SER A 119 -2.11 -13.85 20.90
C SER A 119 -1.74 -13.58 19.44
N PHE A 120 -1.03 -14.51 18.80
CA PHE A 120 -0.70 -14.44 17.38
C PHE A 120 -1.95 -14.53 16.50
N PHE A 121 -2.86 -15.46 16.80
CA PHE A 121 -4.13 -15.59 16.10
C PHE A 121 -4.98 -14.33 16.18
N LEU A 122 -5.13 -13.74 17.38
CA LEU A 122 -5.88 -12.51 17.59
C LEU A 122 -5.25 -11.32 16.87
N SER A 123 -3.93 -11.20 16.90
CA SER A 123 -3.21 -10.14 16.18
C SER A 123 -3.48 -10.21 14.67
N GLY A 124 -3.46 -11.40 14.07
CA GLY A 124 -3.82 -11.57 12.66
C GLY A 124 -5.30 -11.38 12.37
N ALA A 125 -6.17 -11.90 13.25
CA ALA A 125 -7.62 -11.80 13.11
C ALA A 125 -8.12 -10.34 13.14
N VAL A 126 -7.48 -9.47 13.93
CA VAL A 126 -7.79 -8.05 14.05
C VAL A 126 -7.49 -7.26 12.77
N GLU A 127 -6.61 -7.74 11.90
CA GLU A 127 -6.29 -7.06 10.64
C GLU A 127 -7.46 -7.06 9.65
N PHE A 128 -8.21 -8.15 9.59
CA PHE A 128 -9.38 -8.28 8.70
C PHE A 128 -10.46 -7.20 8.93
N PRO A 129 -11.02 -7.04 10.16
CA PRO A 129 -11.99 -5.99 10.41
C PRO A 129 -11.35 -4.60 10.27
N ALA A 130 -10.06 -4.42 10.58
CA ALA A 130 -9.37 -3.15 10.38
C ALA A 130 -9.42 -2.72 8.90
N TYR A 131 -9.13 -3.62 7.96
CA TYR A 131 -9.21 -3.32 6.53
C TYR A 131 -10.64 -3.00 6.07
N LEU A 132 -11.63 -3.80 6.48
CA LEU A 132 -13.03 -3.57 6.09
C LEU A 132 -13.55 -2.21 6.57
N ILE A 133 -13.26 -1.85 7.81
CA ILE A 133 -13.64 -0.56 8.39
C ILE A 133 -12.91 0.58 7.66
N THR A 134 -11.62 0.40 7.38
CA THR A 134 -10.78 1.40 6.69
C THR A 134 -11.35 1.76 5.32
N ILE A 135 -11.79 0.76 4.53
CA ILE A 135 -12.39 1.00 3.21
C ILE A 135 -13.61 1.93 3.33
N LYS A 136 -14.50 1.66 4.29
CA LYS A 136 -15.71 2.47 4.52
C LYS A 136 -15.35 3.89 5.01
N VAL A 137 -14.44 3.99 5.97
CA VAL A 137 -14.05 5.25 6.63
C VAL A 137 -13.35 6.20 5.65
N ILE A 138 -12.42 5.70 4.84
CA ILE A 138 -11.72 6.53 3.83
C ILE A 138 -12.71 7.08 2.80
N GLY A 139 -13.71 6.28 2.43
CA GLY A 139 -14.76 6.68 1.49
C GLY A 139 -15.64 7.83 2.01
N SER A 140 -15.94 7.86 3.32
CA SER A 140 -16.85 8.85 3.91
C SER A 140 -16.18 10.09 4.51
N ILE A 141 -15.04 9.93 5.21
CA ILE A 141 -14.43 11.00 6.03
C ILE A 141 -13.20 11.62 5.33
N GLY A 142 -12.76 11.03 4.22
CA GLY A 142 -11.51 11.37 3.54
C GLY A 142 -10.31 10.62 4.12
N ARG A 143 -9.09 10.99 3.72
CA ARG A 143 -7.87 10.20 3.99
C ARG A 143 -7.07 10.73 5.18
N ARG A 144 -6.89 12.05 5.25
CA ARG A 144 -5.99 12.71 6.21
C ARG A 144 -6.48 12.61 7.66
N ARG A 145 -7.77 12.82 7.91
CA ARG A 145 -8.34 12.78 9.27
C ARG A 145 -8.29 11.37 9.86
N PRO A 146 -8.74 10.31 9.18
CA PRO A 146 -8.63 8.95 9.71
C PRO A 146 -7.19 8.53 9.97
N LEU A 147 -6.26 8.90 9.09
CA LEU A 147 -4.83 8.62 9.27
C LEU A 147 -4.30 9.26 10.56
N ALA A 148 -4.56 10.55 10.78
CA ALA A 148 -4.09 11.25 11.98
C ALA A 148 -4.73 10.69 13.27
N ILE A 149 -6.05 10.46 13.25
CA ILE A 149 -6.79 9.93 14.40
C ILE A 149 -6.29 8.52 14.75
N ALA A 150 -6.14 7.65 13.76
CA ALA A 150 -5.67 6.28 13.98
C ALA A 150 -4.22 6.24 14.50
N MET A 151 -3.34 7.12 14.04
CA MET A 151 -1.97 7.20 14.57
C MET A 151 -1.94 7.68 16.03
N ILE A 152 -2.75 8.67 16.38
CA ILE A 152 -2.86 9.14 17.77
C ILE A 152 -3.42 8.04 18.66
N LEU A 153 -4.49 7.38 18.23
CA LEU A 153 -5.10 6.26 18.96
C LEU A 153 -4.11 5.09 19.12
N ALA A 154 -3.33 4.76 18.09
CA ALA A 154 -2.30 3.73 18.18
C ALA A 154 -1.23 4.09 19.21
N GLY A 155 -0.74 5.34 19.20
CA GLY A 155 0.23 5.82 20.18
C GLY A 155 -0.32 5.78 21.61
N LEU A 156 -1.54 6.29 21.82
CA LEU A 156 -2.21 6.26 23.12
C LEU A 156 -2.41 4.84 23.62
N ALA A 157 -2.86 3.91 22.76
CA ALA A 157 -3.03 2.51 23.12
C ALA A 157 -1.71 1.86 23.54
N CYS A 158 -0.62 2.11 22.82
CA CYS A 158 0.71 1.63 23.20
C CYS A 158 1.17 2.22 24.54
N SER A 159 0.99 3.52 24.79
CA SER A 159 1.38 4.16 26.05
C SER A 159 0.56 3.65 27.24
N LEU A 160 -0.73 3.39 27.05
CA LEU A 160 -1.62 2.83 28.08
C LEU A 160 -1.28 1.39 28.44
N THR A 161 -0.45 0.70 27.66
CA THR A 161 0.01 -0.66 27.99
C THR A 161 1.01 -0.66 29.16
N ILE A 162 1.80 0.41 29.33
CA ILE A 162 2.86 0.52 30.36
C ILE A 162 2.31 0.42 31.80
N PRO A 163 1.28 1.20 32.21
CA PRO A 163 0.80 1.19 33.58
C PRO A 163 -0.04 -0.04 33.95
N VAL A 164 -0.34 -0.96 33.02
CA VAL A 164 -1.23 -2.09 33.28
C VAL A 164 -0.49 -3.20 34.05
N PRO A 165 -0.90 -3.50 35.29
CA PRO A 165 -0.28 -4.56 36.07
C PRO A 165 -0.50 -5.94 35.43
N SER A 166 0.46 -6.85 35.63
CA SER A 166 0.46 -8.19 35.05
C SER A 166 -0.69 -9.09 35.55
N ASP A 167 -1.43 -8.65 36.57
CA ASP A 167 -2.52 -9.39 37.20
C ASP A 167 -3.75 -9.54 36.29
N ASN A 168 -3.88 -8.72 35.24
CA ASN A 168 -4.95 -8.84 34.25
C ASN A 168 -4.40 -9.05 32.82
N PRO A 169 -4.18 -10.31 32.40
CA PRO A 169 -3.61 -10.60 31.08
C PRO A 169 -4.51 -10.18 29.92
N ILE A 170 -5.84 -10.14 30.15
CA ILE A 170 -6.83 -9.71 29.15
C ILE A 170 -6.65 -8.22 28.87
N LEU A 171 -6.62 -7.40 29.93
CA LEU A 171 -6.49 -5.95 29.79
C LEU A 171 -5.11 -5.57 29.23
N LYS A 172 -4.06 -6.28 29.65
CA LYS A 172 -2.70 -6.08 29.14
C LYS A 172 -2.57 -6.44 27.66
N SER A 173 -3.40 -7.36 27.16
CA SER A 173 -3.42 -7.76 25.75
C SER A 173 -4.36 -6.91 24.88
N PHE A 174 -5.38 -6.31 25.49
CA PHE A 174 -6.35 -5.48 24.80
C PHE A 174 -5.71 -4.23 24.16
N PHE A 175 -4.89 -3.50 24.91
CA PHE A 175 -4.28 -2.25 24.43
C PHE A 175 -3.35 -2.45 23.21
N PRO A 176 -2.44 -3.43 23.20
CA PRO A 176 -1.65 -3.73 22.00
C PRO A 176 -2.49 -4.17 20.80
N LEU A 177 -3.58 -4.92 21.02
CA LEU A 177 -4.50 -5.33 19.94
C LEU A 177 -5.24 -4.12 19.34
N VAL A 178 -5.64 -3.14 20.16
CA VAL A 178 -6.19 -1.87 19.68
C VAL A 178 -5.14 -1.09 18.89
N GLY A 179 -3.89 -1.03 19.39
CA GLY A 179 -2.77 -0.44 18.65
C GLY A 179 -2.55 -1.12 17.29
N LYS A 180 -2.61 -2.46 17.27
CA LYS A 180 -2.49 -3.28 16.06
C LYS A 180 -3.63 -3.02 15.07
N PHE A 181 -4.86 -2.88 15.55
CA PHE A 181 -6.01 -2.48 14.72
C PHE A 181 -5.77 -1.11 14.06
N CYS A 182 -5.41 -0.10 14.85
CA CYS A 182 -5.21 1.25 14.38
C CYS A 182 -4.03 1.37 13.40
N ILE A 183 -2.94 0.65 13.64
CA ILE A 183 -1.77 0.71 12.77
C ILE A 183 -2.05 0.03 11.42
N THR A 184 -2.76 -1.09 11.41
CA THR A 184 -3.19 -1.77 10.16
C THR A 184 -4.11 -0.88 9.33
N ALA A 185 -5.06 -0.19 9.97
CA ALA A 185 -5.93 0.78 9.31
C ALA A 185 -5.13 1.95 8.69
N THR A 186 -4.13 2.43 9.42
CA THR A 186 -3.27 3.52 8.97
C THR A 186 -2.39 3.08 7.79
N PHE A 187 -1.84 1.86 7.82
CA PHE A 187 -1.01 1.32 6.73
C PHE A 187 -1.79 1.24 5.41
N ALA A 188 -3.03 0.74 5.44
CA ALA A 188 -3.92 0.73 4.27
C ALA A 188 -4.21 2.15 3.75
N THR A 189 -4.54 3.07 4.66
CA THR A 189 -4.81 4.47 4.30
C THR A 189 -3.59 5.13 3.68
N LEU A 190 -2.39 4.84 4.19
CA LEU A 190 -1.13 5.42 3.76
C LEU A 190 -0.75 5.01 2.33
N TYR A 191 -1.01 3.75 1.93
CA TYR A 191 -0.83 3.31 0.55
C TYR A 191 -1.70 4.12 -0.42
N VAL A 192 -2.99 4.27 -0.12
CA VAL A 192 -3.93 5.02 -0.95
C VAL A 192 -3.55 6.50 -0.98
N TYR A 193 -3.31 7.09 0.19
CA TYR A 193 -2.99 8.50 0.32
C TYR A 193 -1.68 8.87 -0.39
N SER A 194 -0.66 8.02 -0.31
CA SER A 194 0.60 8.24 -1.04
C SER A 194 0.37 8.22 -2.57
N ALA A 195 -0.46 7.29 -3.06
CA ALA A 195 -0.80 7.24 -4.49
C ALA A 195 -1.60 8.47 -4.96
N GLU A 196 -2.44 9.05 -4.10
CA GLU A 196 -3.22 10.25 -4.42
C GLU A 196 -2.37 11.53 -4.40
N ILE A 197 -1.40 11.63 -3.49
CA ILE A 197 -0.58 12.84 -3.30
C ILE A 197 0.53 12.95 -4.36
N PHE A 198 1.13 11.84 -4.78
CA PHE A 198 2.19 11.89 -5.77
C PHE A 198 1.65 12.05 -7.20
N PRO A 199 2.17 13.02 -7.99
CA PRO A 199 1.79 13.18 -9.39
C PRO A 199 2.18 11.94 -10.20
N THR A 200 1.39 11.61 -11.22
CA THR A 200 1.47 10.35 -11.97
C THR A 200 2.88 10.00 -12.45
N VAL A 201 3.66 11.00 -12.85
CA VAL A 201 5.03 10.84 -13.36
C VAL A 201 5.99 10.29 -12.30
N VAL A 202 5.90 10.79 -11.06
CA VAL A 202 6.81 10.41 -9.94
C VAL A 202 6.14 9.47 -8.94
N ARG A 203 4.86 9.11 -9.13
CA ARG A 203 4.08 8.31 -8.18
C ARG A 203 4.71 6.96 -7.86
N ASN A 204 5.14 6.24 -8.88
CA ASN A 204 5.76 4.93 -8.68
C ASN A 204 7.08 5.05 -7.92
N VAL A 205 7.87 6.08 -8.21
CA VAL A 205 9.13 6.36 -7.52
C VAL A 205 8.88 6.77 -6.06
N GLY A 206 7.89 7.64 -5.80
CA GLY A 206 7.50 8.07 -4.46
C GLY A 206 6.97 6.93 -3.59
N LEU A 207 6.14 6.05 -4.15
CA LEU A 207 5.66 4.85 -3.46
C LEU A 207 6.79 3.85 -3.20
N GLY A 208 7.65 3.59 -4.20
CA GLY A 208 8.77 2.67 -4.06
C GLY A 208 9.78 3.14 -3.00
N THR A 209 10.19 4.40 -3.08
CA THR A 209 11.10 5.01 -2.11
C THR A 209 10.50 5.10 -0.72
N GLY A 210 9.22 5.48 -0.59
CA GLY A 210 8.50 5.45 0.67
C GLY A 210 8.47 4.05 1.30
N SER A 211 8.24 3.01 0.50
CA SER A 211 8.33 1.61 0.95
C SER A 211 9.75 1.24 1.39
N THR A 212 10.79 1.71 0.70
CA THR A 212 12.18 1.48 1.15
C THR A 212 12.46 2.14 2.50
N VAL A 213 12.00 3.38 2.69
CA VAL A 213 12.10 4.07 3.99
C VAL A 213 11.31 3.32 5.08
N ALA A 214 10.14 2.78 4.74
CA ALA A 214 9.37 1.93 5.65
C ALA A 214 10.17 0.70 6.10
N ARG A 215 11.00 0.12 5.22
CA ARG A 215 11.82 -1.05 5.57
C ARG A 215 12.88 -0.73 6.61
N VAL A 216 13.44 0.48 6.61
CA VAL A 216 14.32 0.93 7.69
C VAL A 216 13.61 0.84 9.04
N GLY A 217 12.36 1.33 9.11
CA GLY A 217 11.53 1.19 10.33
C GLY A 217 11.31 -0.27 10.75
N SER A 218 11.08 -1.17 9.79
CA SER A 218 10.89 -2.61 10.08
C SER A 218 12.16 -3.30 10.59
N ILE A 219 13.33 -2.86 10.11
CA ILE A 219 14.63 -3.40 10.52
C ILE A 219 14.96 -2.94 11.94
N VAL A 220 14.66 -1.69 12.28
CA VAL A 220 14.95 -1.11 13.60
C VAL A 220 13.97 -1.62 14.68
N ALA A 221 12.73 -1.96 14.30
CA ALA A 221 11.68 -2.40 15.22
C ALA A 221 12.08 -3.50 16.23
N PRO A 222 12.69 -4.64 15.83
CA PRO A 222 13.08 -5.68 16.78
C PRO A 222 14.20 -5.24 17.75
N PHE A 223 15.15 -4.40 17.32
CA PHE A 223 16.29 -3.98 18.16
C PHE A 223 15.88 -3.08 19.33
N VAL A 224 14.76 -2.35 19.22
CA VAL A 224 14.27 -1.50 20.31
C VAL A 224 13.80 -2.32 21.51
N ARG A 225 13.50 -3.61 21.33
CA ARG A 225 13.21 -4.52 22.44
C ARG A 225 14.48 -4.90 23.21
N GLU A 226 15.62 -4.92 22.55
CA GLU A 226 16.90 -5.37 23.13
C GLU A 226 17.66 -4.23 23.84
N LEU A 227 17.19 -2.98 23.72
CA LEU A 227 17.71 -1.77 24.36
C LEU A 227 16.99 -1.50 25.68
#